data_AF-A0A7J3QY14-F1
#
_entry.id   AF-A0A7J3QY14-F1
#
_cell.length_a   1.000
_cell.length_b   1.000
_cell.length_c   1.000
_cell.angle_alpha   90.00
_cell.angle_beta   90.00
_cell.angle_gamma   90.00
#
_symmetry.space_group_name_H-M   'P 1'
#
loop_
_entity.id
_entity.type
_entity.pdbx_description
1 polymer ?
#
loop_
_entity_poly.entity_id
_entity_poly.type
_entity_poly.pdbx_seq_one_letter_code
_entity_poly.pdbx_strand_id
1 'polypeptide(L)'
;MTIEQLVSRYIASAEHVLDELQIVVGDDGLRLSRESVLEVVGLAKAYLQDAKYYRDGKRFDVSLASVAYCEGLLDALKMLGAVKFEWPTRKKNNP
;
A
#
# COMPACT_ATOMS: atom_id res chain seq x y z
N MET A 1 -2.44 -14.81 -15.39
CA MET A 1 -2.23 -14.60 -13.93
C MET A 1 -3.57 -14.85 -13.26
N THR A 2 -3.63 -15.78 -12.32
CA THR A 2 -4.87 -16.05 -11.57
C THR A 2 -5.13 -14.94 -10.55
N ILE A 3 -6.36 -14.85 -10.03
CA ILE A 3 -6.69 -13.87 -8.97
C ILE A 3 -5.84 -14.09 -7.71
N GLU A 4 -5.57 -15.35 -7.35
CA GLU A 4 -4.70 -15.70 -6.23
C GLU A 4 -3.26 -15.20 -6.41
N GLN A 5 -2.69 -15.38 -7.61
CA GLN A 5 -1.36 -14.86 -7.95
C GLN A 5 -1.33 -13.32 -7.94
N LEU A 6 -2.41 -12.69 -8.43
CA LEU A 6 -2.54 -11.24 -8.44
C LEU A 6 -2.60 -10.67 -7.01
N VAL A 7 -3.46 -11.24 -6.16
CA VAL A 7 -3.59 -10.87 -4.73
C VAL A 7 -2.26 -11.02 -4.01
N SER A 8 -1.60 -12.17 -4.15
CA SER A 8 -0.33 -12.43 -3.49
C SER A 8 0.75 -11.43 -3.90
N ARG A 9 0.75 -11.01 -5.17
CA ARG A 9 1.67 -9.98 -5.68
C ARG A 9 1.38 -8.61 -5.08
N TYR A 10 0.11 -8.19 -5.03
CA TYR A 10 -0.26 -6.88 -4.49
C TYR A 10 0.04 -6.81 -2.99
N ILE A 11 -0.27 -7.88 -2.24
CA ILE A 11 0.09 -7.97 -0.81
C ILE A 11 1.59 -7.84 -0.62
N ALA A 12 2.41 -8.59 -1.37
CA ALA A 12 3.87 -8.50 -1.26
C ALA A 12 4.40 -7.11 -1.64
N SER A 13 3.77 -6.44 -2.60
CA SER A 13 4.16 -5.09 -3.02
C SER A 13 3.83 -4.06 -1.95
N ALA A 14 2.63 -4.14 -1.35
CA ALA A 14 2.21 -3.28 -0.25
C ALA A 14 3.03 -3.51 1.03
N GLU A 15 3.39 -4.76 1.34
CA GLU A 15 4.32 -5.09 2.43
C GLU A 15 5.66 -4.37 2.24
N HIS A 16 6.27 -4.53 1.06
CA HIS A 16 7.54 -3.88 0.74
C HIS A 16 7.47 -2.36 0.85
N VAL A 17 6.43 -1.74 0.29
CA VAL A 17 6.25 -0.29 0.37
C VAL A 17 6.09 0.17 1.82
N LEU A 18 5.29 -0.52 2.63
CA LEU A 18 5.07 -0.13 4.03
C LEU A 18 6.33 -0.30 4.91
N ASP A 19 7.23 -1.21 4.54
CA ASP A 19 8.52 -1.38 5.21
C ASP A 19 9.52 -0.28 4.84
N GLU A 20 9.50 0.22 3.60
CA GLU A 20 10.40 1.26 3.11
C GLU A 20 9.86 2.70 3.22
N LEU A 21 8.59 2.86 3.60
CA LEU A 21 7.89 4.15 3.61
C LEU A 21 8.58 5.16 4.53
N GLN A 22 8.89 6.32 3.97
CA GLN A 22 9.42 7.47 4.70
C GLN A 22 8.36 8.57 4.77
N ILE A 23 8.09 9.09 5.97
CA ILE A 23 7.23 10.25 6.17
C ILE A 23 8.06 11.50 5.95
N VAL A 24 7.65 12.35 5.00
CA VAL A 24 8.43 13.53 4.55
C VAL A 24 7.69 14.85 4.76
N VAL A 25 6.65 14.85 5.59
CA VAL A 25 5.88 16.06 5.94
C VAL A 25 6.83 17.11 6.56
N GLY A 26 6.97 18.24 5.87
CA GLY A 26 7.74 19.43 6.29
C GLY A 26 6.89 20.71 6.14
N ASP A 27 7.33 21.80 6.77
CA ASP A 27 6.63 23.10 7.00
C ASP A 27 6.14 23.86 5.75
N ASP A 28 6.16 23.23 4.58
CA ASP A 28 6.06 23.85 3.28
C ASP A 28 4.60 23.79 2.78
N GLY A 29 3.73 24.58 3.44
CA GLY A 29 2.42 24.99 2.91
C GLY A 29 1.29 23.95 2.88
N LEU A 30 1.57 22.68 3.12
CA LEU A 30 0.54 21.64 3.24
C LEU A 30 0.02 21.55 4.69
N ARG A 31 -1.28 21.76 4.91
CA ARG A 31 -1.94 21.64 6.23
C ARG A 31 -2.07 20.19 6.73
N LEU A 32 -1.24 19.25 6.27
CA LEU A 32 -1.26 17.89 6.80
C LEU A 32 -0.35 17.82 8.03
N SER A 33 -0.91 17.42 9.17
CA SER A 33 -0.08 17.11 10.33
C SER A 33 0.55 15.73 10.17
N ARG A 34 1.68 15.52 10.85
CA ARG A 34 2.35 14.22 10.88
C ARG A 34 1.42 13.14 11.43
N GLU A 35 0.59 13.50 12.41
CA GLU A 35 -0.39 12.62 13.05
C GLU A 35 -1.44 12.15 12.04
N SER A 36 -2.01 13.05 11.24
CA SER A 36 -2.99 12.66 10.21
C SER A 36 -2.37 11.75 9.13
N VAL A 37 -1.10 11.97 8.77
CA VAL A 37 -0.40 11.06 7.85
C VAL A 37 -0.19 9.68 8.47
N LEU A 38 0.21 9.63 9.75
CA LEU A 38 0.35 8.38 10.50
C LEU A 38 -0.98 7.62 10.63
N GLU A 39 -2.10 8.33 10.83
CA GLU A 39 -3.43 7.73 10.86
C GLU A 39 -3.79 7.06 9.53
N VAL A 40 -3.56 7.75 8.41
CA VAL A 40 -3.84 7.18 7.07
C VAL A 40 -2.90 6.00 6.77
N VAL A 41 -1.63 6.08 7.15
CA VAL A 41 -0.69 4.94 7.05
C VAL A 41 -1.15 3.78 7.94
N GLY A 42 -1.65 4.06 9.13
CA GLY A 42 -2.27 3.07 10.02
C GLY A 42 -3.47 2.39 9.38
N LEU A 43 -4.32 3.15 8.70
CA LEU A 43 -5.46 2.62 7.95
C LEU A 43 -4.99 1.74 6.78
N ALA A 44 -3.99 2.19 6.01
CA ALA A 44 -3.40 1.38 4.95
C ALA A 44 -2.86 0.03 5.49
N LYS A 45 -2.18 0.04 6.64
CA LYS A 45 -1.72 -1.19 7.31
C LYS A 45 -2.89 -2.10 7.71
N ALA A 46 -3.98 -1.55 8.24
CA ALA A 46 -5.17 -2.32 8.59
C ALA A 46 -5.78 -3.02 7.36
N TYR A 47 -5.92 -2.31 6.24
CA TYR A 47 -6.42 -2.90 4.99
C TYR A 47 -5.47 -3.94 4.39
N LEU A 48 -4.16 -3.81 4.58
CA LEU A 48 -3.22 -4.87 4.24
C LEU A 48 -3.43 -6.13 5.10
N GLN A 49 -3.72 -5.99 6.39
CA GLN A 49 -4.07 -7.13 7.24
C GLN A 49 -5.39 -7.77 6.81
N ASP A 50 -6.40 -6.97 6.46
CA ASP A 50 -7.66 -7.47 5.91
C ASP A 50 -7.41 -8.26 4.62
N ALA A 51 -6.57 -7.75 3.73
CA ALA A 51 -6.21 -8.44 2.49
C ALA A 51 -5.58 -9.82 2.77
N LYS A 52 -4.65 -9.90 3.73
CA LYS A 52 -4.05 -11.18 4.15
C LYS A 52 -5.09 -12.12 4.74
N TYR A 53 -5.94 -11.62 5.64
CA TYR A 53 -7.03 -12.38 6.25
C TYR A 53 -7.98 -12.98 5.21
N TYR A 54 -8.46 -12.17 4.25
CA TYR A 54 -9.37 -12.64 3.22
C TYR A 54 -8.70 -13.58 2.21
N ARG A 55 -7.41 -13.37 1.90
CA ARG A 55 -6.62 -14.30 1.07
C ARG A 55 -6.54 -15.67 1.73
N ASP A 56 -6.20 -15.72 3.01
CA ASP A 56 -6.04 -16.96 3.76
C ASP A 56 -7.38 -17.72 3.86
N GLY A 57 -8.50 -16.98 3.91
CA GLY A 57 -9.86 -17.50 3.78
C GLY A 57 -10.32 -17.82 2.35
N LYS A 58 -9.44 -17.76 1.34
CA LYS A 58 -9.71 -17.97 -0.09
C LYS A 58 -10.77 -17.04 -0.70
N ARG A 59 -11.04 -15.89 -0.06
CA ARG A 59 -11.93 -14.82 -0.55
C ARG A 59 -11.11 -13.79 -1.34
N PHE A 60 -10.63 -14.21 -2.51
CA PHE A 60 -9.63 -13.46 -3.28
C PHE A 60 -10.16 -12.15 -3.87
N ASP A 61 -11.46 -12.07 -4.16
CA ASP A 61 -12.14 -10.86 -4.61
C ASP A 61 -12.11 -9.75 -3.54
N VAL A 62 -12.50 -10.09 -2.31
CA VAL A 62 -12.47 -9.15 -1.17
C VAL A 62 -11.03 -8.82 -0.79
N SER A 63 -10.13 -9.82 -0.80
CA SER A 63 -8.71 -9.60 -0.57
C SER A 63 -8.11 -8.60 -1.57
N LEU A 64 -8.44 -8.75 -2.86
CA LEU A 64 -7.98 -7.84 -3.90
C LEU A 64 -8.50 -6.42 -3.69
N ALA A 65 -9.78 -6.28 -3.34
CA ALA A 65 -10.37 -4.98 -3.02
C ALA A 65 -9.69 -4.33 -1.79
N SER A 66 -9.43 -5.10 -0.74
CA SER A 66 -8.74 -4.62 0.47
C SER A 66 -7.32 -4.13 0.17
N VAL A 67 -6.51 -4.90 -0.58
CA VAL A 67 -5.15 -4.46 -0.90
C VAL A 67 -5.13 -3.30 -1.91
N ALA A 68 -6.06 -3.25 -2.87
CA ALA A 68 -6.18 -2.10 -3.76
C ALA A 68 -6.53 -0.81 -3.00
N TYR A 69 -7.35 -0.91 -1.94
CA TYR A 69 -7.63 0.23 -1.06
C TYR A 69 -6.38 0.64 -0.26
N CYS A 70 -5.61 -0.32 0.25
CA CYS A 70 -4.31 -0.07 0.88
C CYS A 70 -3.36 0.70 -0.07
N GLU A 71 -3.17 0.22 -1.30
CA GLU A 71 -2.31 0.86 -2.30
C GLU A 71 -2.81 2.27 -2.64
N GLY A 72 -4.12 2.44 -2.83
CA GLY A 72 -4.72 3.75 -3.15
C GLY A 72 -4.53 4.80 -2.05
N LEU A 73 -4.58 4.42 -0.77
CA LEU A 73 -4.27 5.33 0.34
C LEU A 73 -2.81 5.77 0.31
N LEU A 74 -1.88 4.85 0.03
CA LEU A 74 -0.45 5.13 -0.01
C LEU A 74 -0.09 6.00 -1.21
N ASP A 75 -0.66 5.71 -2.39
CA ASP A 75 -0.50 6.53 -3.58
C ASP A 75 -1.01 7.95 -3.37
N ALA A 76 -2.17 8.12 -2.72
CA ALA A 76 -2.69 9.44 -2.40
C ALA A 76 -1.73 10.24 -1.49
N LEU A 77 -1.18 9.61 -0.45
CA LEU A 77 -0.18 10.25 0.41
C LEU A 77 1.11 10.61 -0.36
N LYS A 78 1.56 9.74 -1.28
CA LYS A 78 2.72 10.01 -2.14
C LYS A 78 2.46 11.20 -3.06
N MET A 79 1.28 11.26 -3.70
CA MET A 79 0.87 12.36 -4.57
C MET A 79 0.78 13.70 -3.84
N LEU A 80 0.39 13.67 -2.56
CA LEU A 80 0.35 14.85 -1.69
C LEU A 80 1.73 15.25 -1.17
N GLY A 81 2.80 14.50 -1.50
CA GLY A 81 4.14 14.77 -0.99
C GLY A 81 4.30 14.51 0.52
N ALA A 82 3.38 13.75 1.12
CA ALA A 82 3.41 13.45 2.56
C ALA A 82 4.33 12.25 2.90
N VAL A 83 4.51 11.34 1.95
CA VAL A 83 5.36 10.15 2.09
C VAL A 83 6.21 9.93 0.84
N LYS A 84 7.29 9.17 0.99
CA LYS A 84 8.19 8.76 -0.08
C LYS A 84 8.43 7.26 -0.02
N PHE A 85 8.21 6.58 -1.14
CA PHE A 85 8.46 5.16 -1.37
C PHE A 85 8.43 4.87 -2.89
N GLU A 86 8.86 3.69 -3.32
CA GLU A 86 8.70 3.22 -4.71
C GLU A 86 8.02 1.85 -4.76
N TRP A 87 7.14 1.65 -5.74
CA TRP A 87 6.52 0.35 -5.95
C TRP A 87 7.53 -0.63 -6.57
N PRO A 88 7.55 -1.91 -6.16
CA PRO A 88 8.38 -2.92 -6.80
C PRO A 88 8.10 -2.99 -8.29
N THR A 89 9.07 -2.60 -9.11
CA THR A 89 8.92 -2.76 -10.56
C THR A 89 9.03 -4.23 -10.91
N ARG A 90 8.20 -4.68 -11.85
CA ARG A 90 8.32 -6.02 -12.41
C ARG A 90 9.71 -6.11 -13.04
N LYS A 91 10.62 -6.94 -12.49
CA LYS A 91 11.82 -7.34 -13.24
C LYS A 91 11.35 -7.85 -14.60
N LYS A 92 11.68 -7.14 -15.68
CA LYS A 92 11.61 -7.72 -17.02
C LYS A 92 12.53 -8.93 -16.97
N ASN A 93 11.99 -10.14 -17.09
CA ASN A 93 12.81 -11.28 -17.46
C ASN A 93 13.45 -10.89 -18.79
N ASN A 94 14.75 -10.61 -18.78
CA ASN A 94 15.51 -10.42 -20.00
C ASN A 94 15.47 -11.77 -20.75
N PRO A 95 15.21 -11.77 -22.07
CA PRO A 95 15.10 -12.99 -22.86
C PRO A 95 16.39 -13.83 -22.84
#